data_AF-A0A3D4QEU3-F1
#
_entry.id   AF-A0A3D4QEU3-F1
#
_cell.length_a   1.000
_cell.length_b   1.000
_cell.length_c   1.000
_cell.angle_alpha   90.00
_cell.angle_beta   90.00
_cell.angle_gamma   90.00
#
_symmetry.space_group_name_H-M   'P 1'
#
loop_
_entity.id
_entity.type
_entity.pdbx_description
1 polymer ?
#
loop_
_entity_poly.entity_id
_entity_poly.type
_entity_poly.pdbx_seq_one_letter_code
_entity_poly.pdbx_strand_id
1 'polypeptide(L)'
;MPRLNQHTAWTIFVDWCQNRGLRPLPANPWTVAAYARWCETNHHYQTIVNMVKAIAKEHMRKSRKRPDRHPLVTRTLNLIAKREEEREEDKVQAAALFPEEDFVSAEAAETTTARVQREVHTRTQDAAKGLRRALRATPKLVSRRPSLT
;
A
#
# COMPACT_ATOMS: atom_id res chain seq x y z
N MET A 1 -10.57 15.98 -6.94
CA MET A 1 -9.90 15.80 -8.25
C MET A 1 -10.76 16.42 -9.35
N PRO A 2 -10.22 17.34 -10.18
CA PRO A 2 -10.97 17.94 -11.28
C PRO A 2 -11.40 16.86 -12.28
N ARG A 3 -12.65 16.92 -12.74
CA ARG A 3 -13.17 16.02 -13.77
C ARG A 3 -12.37 16.28 -15.06
N LEU A 4 -11.75 15.25 -15.63
CA LEU A 4 -11.12 15.39 -16.95
C LEU A 4 -12.17 15.80 -17.99
N ASN A 5 -11.85 16.82 -18.79
CA ASN A 5 -12.68 17.25 -19.89
C ASN A 5 -12.91 16.08 -20.87
N GLN A 6 -14.14 15.90 -21.34
CA GLN A 6 -14.54 14.78 -22.22
C GLN A 6 -13.68 14.73 -23.50
N HIS A 7 -13.40 15.90 -24.08
CA HIS A 7 -12.55 16.03 -25.26
C HIS A 7 -11.13 15.53 -24.99
N THR A 8 -10.53 15.93 -23.87
CA THR A 8 -9.17 15.52 -23.46
C THR A 8 -9.09 14.02 -23.22
N ALA A 9 -10.09 13.43 -22.56
CA ALA A 9 -10.13 11.99 -22.34
C ALA A 9 -10.20 11.19 -23.66
N TRP A 10 -10.95 11.72 -24.64
CA TRP A 10 -11.00 11.13 -25.99
C TRP A 10 -9.68 11.27 -26.74
N THR A 11 -9.03 12.44 -26.71
CA THR A 11 -7.75 12.63 -27.42
C THR A 11 -6.66 11.73 -26.88
N ILE A 12 -6.57 11.57 -25.54
CA ILE A 12 -5.62 10.65 -24.90
C ILE A 12 -5.88 9.20 -25.35
N PHE A 13 -7.14 8.79 -25.42
CA PHE A 13 -7.49 7.45 -25.89
C PHE A 13 -7.12 7.22 -27.36
N VAL A 14 -7.37 8.22 -28.22
CA VAL A 14 -7.02 8.15 -29.65
C VAL A 14 -5.52 8.02 -29.84
N ASP A 15 -4.74 8.87 -29.17
CA ASP A 15 -3.27 8.82 -29.20
C ASP A 15 -2.76 7.46 -28.69
N TRP A 16 -3.29 6.99 -27.56
CA TRP A 16 -2.95 5.68 -27.00
C TRP A 16 -3.23 4.52 -27.97
N CYS A 17 -4.35 4.58 -28.70
CA CYS A 17 -4.68 3.60 -29.74
C CYS A 17 -3.72 3.69 -30.93
N GLN A 18 -3.46 4.89 -31.44
CA GLN A 18 -2.59 5.12 -32.60
C GLN A 18 -1.16 4.63 -32.33
N ASN A 19 -0.62 4.94 -31.15
CA ASN A 19 0.70 4.49 -30.71
C ASN A 19 0.82 2.97 -30.60
N ARG A 20 -0.30 2.23 -30.62
CA ARG A 20 -0.35 0.76 -30.57
C ARG A 20 -0.87 0.12 -31.85
N GLY A 21 -1.07 0.89 -32.92
CA GLY A 21 -1.65 0.39 -34.17
C GLY A 21 -3.10 -0.07 -34.04
N LEU A 22 -3.82 0.39 -33.00
CA LEU A 22 -5.21 0.03 -32.75
C LEU A 22 -6.15 1.07 -33.37
N ARG A 23 -7.33 0.62 -33.79
CA ARG A 23 -8.37 1.51 -34.32
C ARG A 23 -9.16 2.11 -33.17
N PRO A 24 -9.17 3.45 -33.00
CA PRO A 24 -9.90 4.09 -31.91
C PRO A 24 -11.42 4.07 -32.10
N LEU A 25 -11.90 3.89 -33.34
CA LEU A 25 -13.33 3.81 -33.64
C LEU A 25 -13.62 2.84 -34.81
N PRO A 26 -14.63 1.94 -34.68
CA PRO A 26 -15.20 1.47 -33.42
C PRO A 26 -14.17 0.62 -32.66
N ALA A 27 -13.83 1.01 -31.44
CA ALA A 27 -12.95 0.21 -30.59
C ALA A 27 -13.65 -1.09 -30.18
N ASN A 28 -12.86 -2.17 -30.11
CA ASN A 28 -13.34 -3.41 -29.52
C ASN A 28 -13.42 -3.25 -27.99
N PRO A 29 -14.41 -3.83 -27.29
CA PRO A 29 -14.45 -3.84 -25.83
C PRO A 29 -13.14 -4.24 -25.14
N TRP A 30 -12.36 -5.17 -25.70
CA TRP A 30 -11.06 -5.52 -25.12
C TRP A 30 -10.07 -4.36 -25.18
N THR A 31 -10.13 -3.50 -26.21
CA THR A 31 -9.27 -2.31 -26.35
C THR A 31 -9.57 -1.29 -25.26
N VAL A 32 -10.86 -1.09 -24.95
CA VAL A 32 -11.27 -0.18 -23.86
C VAL A 32 -10.86 -0.73 -22.49
N ALA A 33 -10.96 -2.04 -22.29
CA ALA A 33 -10.48 -2.66 -21.05
C ALA A 33 -8.96 -2.61 -20.90
N ALA A 34 -8.21 -2.86 -21.98
CA ALA A 34 -6.76 -2.72 -21.99
C ALA A 34 -6.33 -1.27 -21.70
N TYR A 35 -7.03 -0.29 -22.26
CA TYR A 35 -6.82 1.12 -21.93
C TYR A 35 -7.11 1.41 -20.45
N ALA A 36 -8.21 0.90 -19.90
CA ALA A 36 -8.54 1.09 -18.49
C ALA A 36 -7.44 0.53 -17.56
N ARG A 37 -6.86 -0.63 -17.90
CA ARG A 37 -5.71 -1.20 -17.17
C ARG A 37 -4.45 -0.37 -17.32
N TRP A 38 -4.20 0.20 -18.50
CA TRP A 38 -3.06 1.10 -18.69
C TRP A 38 -3.20 2.38 -17.85
N CYS A 39 -4.42 2.89 -17.67
CA CYS A 39 -4.65 4.06 -16.82
C CYS A 39 -4.45 3.81 -15.31
N GLU A 40 -4.51 2.56 -14.85
CA GLU A 40 -4.38 2.17 -13.42
C GLU A 40 -3.07 2.64 -12.78
N THR A 41 -2.01 2.85 -13.57
CA THR A 41 -0.71 3.30 -13.07
C THR A 41 -0.70 4.78 -12.69
N ASN A 42 -1.53 5.60 -13.35
CA ASN A 42 -1.45 7.07 -13.25
C ASN A 42 -2.74 7.72 -12.75
N HIS A 43 -3.84 6.97 -12.69
CA HIS A 43 -5.17 7.51 -12.41
C HIS A 43 -5.92 6.66 -11.38
N HIS A 44 -6.61 7.33 -10.47
CA HIS A 44 -7.59 6.72 -9.57
C HIS A 44 -8.76 6.12 -10.35
N TYR A 45 -9.39 5.07 -9.79
CA TYR A 45 -10.52 4.36 -10.36
C TYR A 45 -11.62 5.30 -10.83
N GLN A 46 -12.01 6.28 -10.00
CA GLN A 46 -13.07 7.21 -10.35
C GLN A 46 -12.75 8.03 -11.61
N THR A 47 -11.48 8.37 -11.82
CA THR A 47 -11.00 9.05 -13.03
C THR A 47 -11.07 8.12 -14.22
N ILE A 48 -10.63 6.87 -14.08
CA ILE A 48 -10.68 5.84 -15.14
C ILE A 48 -12.13 5.63 -15.60
N VAL A 49 -13.07 5.50 -14.66
CA VAL A 49 -14.51 5.36 -14.97
C VAL A 49 -15.02 6.55 -15.77
N ASN A 50 -14.62 7.77 -15.42
CA ASN A 50 -15.02 8.98 -16.15
C ASN A 50 -14.42 9.02 -17.56
N MET A 51 -13.16 8.58 -17.73
CA MET A 51 -12.53 8.47 -19.04
C MET A 51 -13.24 7.43 -19.93
N VAL A 52 -13.56 6.25 -19.38
CA VAL A 52 -14.31 5.20 -20.11
C VAL A 52 -15.70 5.70 -20.52
N LYS A 53 -16.39 6.44 -19.64
CA LYS A 53 -17.69 7.08 -19.97
C LYS A 53 -17.55 8.10 -21.10
N ALA A 54 -16.50 8.92 -21.11
CA ALA A 54 -16.24 9.87 -22.19
C ALA A 54 -16.00 9.15 -23.53
N ILE A 55 -15.20 8.08 -23.52
CA ILE A 55 -14.96 7.23 -24.69
C ILE A 55 -16.26 6.61 -25.21
N ALA A 56 -17.11 6.09 -24.31
CA ALA A 56 -18.38 5.50 -24.69
C ALA A 56 -19.36 6.52 -25.29
N LYS A 57 -19.35 7.77 -24.80
CA LYS A 57 -20.15 8.86 -25.36
C LYS A 57 -19.72 9.18 -26.81
N GLU A 58 -18.42 9.19 -27.09
CA GLU A 58 -17.91 9.37 -28.46
C GLU A 58 -18.26 8.19 -29.37
N HIS A 59 -18.18 6.96 -28.85
CA HIS A 59 -18.61 5.76 -29.58
C HIS A 59 -20.11 5.78 -29.89
N MET A 60 -20.94 6.22 -28.94
CA MET A 60 -22.37 6.40 -29.14
C MET A 60 -22.66 7.41 -30.24
N ARG A 61 -21.97 8.56 -30.22
CA ARG A 61 -22.13 9.64 -31.20
C ARG A 61 -21.77 9.22 -32.62
N LYS A 62 -20.67 8.48 -32.79
CA LYS A 62 -20.11 8.17 -34.12
C LYS A 62 -20.47 6.79 -34.68
N SER A 63 -20.65 5.79 -33.80
CA SER A 63 -20.79 4.38 -34.21
C SER A 63 -22.03 3.68 -33.66
N ARG A 64 -22.82 4.34 -32.80
CA ARG A 64 -23.94 3.76 -32.02
C ARG A 64 -23.58 2.54 -31.16
N LYS A 65 -22.30 2.17 -31.04
CA LYS A 65 -21.83 1.09 -30.17
C LYS A 65 -21.55 1.61 -28.76
N ARG A 66 -21.73 0.74 -27.77
CA ARG A 66 -21.52 1.00 -26.34
C ARG A 66 -20.50 0.03 -25.75
N PRO A 67 -19.19 0.32 -25.90
CA PRO A 67 -18.17 -0.57 -25.36
C PRO A 67 -18.14 -0.59 -23.82
N ASP A 68 -18.68 0.45 -23.16
CA ASP A 68 -18.78 0.56 -21.69
C ASP A 68 -19.62 -0.54 -21.04
N ARG A 69 -20.69 -0.97 -21.70
CA ARG A 69 -21.64 -1.96 -21.17
C ARG A 69 -21.16 -3.40 -21.35
N HIS A 70 -20.03 -3.60 -22.02
CA HIS A 70 -19.54 -4.93 -22.29
C HIS A 70 -18.99 -5.57 -20.99
N PRO A 71 -19.33 -6.83 -20.68
CA PRO A 71 -18.97 -7.47 -19.41
C PRO A 71 -17.46 -7.52 -19.15
N LEU A 72 -16.64 -7.60 -20.20
CA LEU A 72 -15.18 -7.53 -20.10
C LEU A 72 -14.70 -6.19 -19.52
N VAL A 73 -15.29 -5.07 -19.96
CA VAL A 73 -14.95 -3.73 -19.45
C VAL A 73 -15.42 -3.59 -18.01
N THR A 74 -16.64 -4.01 -17.70
CA THR A 74 -17.18 -3.99 -16.34
C THR A 74 -16.33 -4.83 -15.37
N ARG A 75 -15.98 -6.06 -15.75
CA ARG A 75 -15.10 -6.93 -14.95
C ARG A 75 -13.73 -6.30 -14.70
N THR A 76 -13.18 -5.64 -15.72
CA THR A 76 -11.89 -4.96 -15.61
C THR A 76 -11.96 -3.77 -14.66
N LEU A 77 -13.02 -2.95 -14.76
CA LEU A 77 -13.25 -1.84 -13.84
C LEU A 77 -13.41 -2.32 -12.40
N ASN A 78 -14.16 -3.40 -12.17
CA ASN A 78 -14.32 -3.98 -10.83
C ASN A 78 -12.99 -4.50 -10.26
N LEU A 79 -12.14 -5.11 -11.10
CA LEU A 79 -10.80 -5.54 -10.69
C LEU A 79 -9.91 -4.34 -10.31
N ILE A 80 -10.00 -3.23 -11.04
CA ILE A 80 -9.27 -2.00 -10.71
C ILE A 80 -9.78 -1.42 -9.39
N ALA A 81 -11.10 -1.38 -9.17
CA ALA A 81 -11.69 -0.90 -7.93
C ALA A 81 -11.20 -1.69 -6.72
N LYS A 82 -11.24 -3.03 -6.79
CA LYS A 82 -10.76 -3.91 -5.71
C LYS A 82 -9.28 -3.67 -5.37
N ARG A 83 -8.44 -3.48 -6.39
CA ARG A 83 -7.00 -3.22 -6.19
C ARG A 83 -6.71 -1.85 -5.60
N GLU A 84 -7.54 -0.85 -5.90
CA GLU A 84 -7.40 0.46 -5.27
C GLU A 84 -7.82 0.41 -3.82
N GLU A 85 -8.91 -0.29 -3.49
CA GLU A 85 -9.34 -0.54 -2.11
C GLU A 85 -8.23 -1.25 -1.31
N GLU A 86 -7.71 -2.37 -1.81
CA GLU A 86 -6.58 -3.09 -1.19
C GLU A 86 -5.37 -2.16 -0.97
N ARG A 87 -5.04 -1.31 -1.96
CA ARG A 87 -3.93 -0.35 -1.85
C ARG A 87 -4.18 0.73 -0.80
N GLU A 88 -5.40 1.24 -0.69
CA GLU A 88 -5.74 2.23 0.32
C GLU A 88 -5.75 1.62 1.72
N GLU A 89 -6.24 0.39 1.88
CA GLU A 89 -6.14 -0.37 3.12
C GLU A 89 -4.68 -0.58 3.53
N ASP A 90 -3.83 -1.06 2.60
CA ASP A 90 -2.39 -1.26 2.84
C ASP A 90 -1.69 0.05 3.25
N LYS A 91 -2.07 1.18 2.65
CA LYS A 91 -1.54 2.50 3.03
C LYS A 91 -1.96 2.90 4.44
N VAL A 92 -3.23 2.68 4.81
CA VAL A 92 -3.73 2.98 6.15
C VAL A 92 -3.01 2.11 7.18
N GLN A 93 -2.83 0.82 6.89
CA GLN A 93 -2.08 -0.10 7.74
C GLN A 93 -0.61 0.30 7.86
N ALA A 94 0.05 0.66 6.75
CA ALA A 94 1.44 1.12 6.77
C ALA A 94 1.62 2.47 7.48
N ALA A 95 0.60 3.33 7.48
CA ALA A 95 0.60 4.61 8.19
C ALA A 95 0.28 4.46 9.69
N ALA A 96 -0.34 3.35 10.11
CA ALA A 96 -0.63 3.03 11.50
C ALA A 96 0.65 2.57 12.23
N LEU A 97 1.55 3.52 12.51
CA LEU A 97 2.82 3.26 13.22
C LEU A 97 2.62 2.78 14.67
N PHE A 98 1.46 3.08 15.25
CA PHE A 98 1.09 2.72 16.62
C PHE A 98 -0.34 2.14 16.59
N PRO A 99 -0.50 0.88 16.16
CA PRO A 99 -1.81 0.24 16.23
C PRO A 99 -2.27 0.13 17.69
N GLU A 100 -3.57 0.33 17.93
CA GLU A 100 -4.16 0.24 19.28
C GLU A 100 -3.86 -1.09 19.99
N GLU A 101 -3.63 -2.15 19.21
CA GLU A 101 -3.25 -3.48 19.70
C GLU A 101 -1.87 -3.53 20.37
N ASP A 102 -0.98 -2.58 20.08
CA ASP A 102 0.33 -2.47 20.72
C ASP A 102 0.27 -1.81 22.11
N PHE A 103 -0.84 -1.13 22.43
CA PHE A 103 -1.03 -0.51 23.73
C PHE A 103 -1.73 -1.48 24.69
N VAL A 104 -1.06 -1.84 25.79
CA VAL A 104 -1.69 -2.56 26.89
C VAL A 104 -2.68 -1.60 27.57
N SER A 105 -3.97 -1.93 27.49
CA SER A 105 -5.02 -1.19 28.18
C SER A 105 -4.70 -1.07 29.68
N ALA A 106 -4.85 0.13 30.26
CA ALA A 106 -4.46 0.42 31.64
C ALA A 106 -5.08 -0.53 32.69
N GLU A 107 -6.21 -1.15 32.35
CA GLU A 107 -6.90 -2.16 33.16
C GLU A 107 -6.10 -3.47 33.33
N ALA A 108 -5.23 -3.83 32.37
CA ALA A 108 -4.34 -4.99 32.45
C ALA A 108 -2.99 -4.68 33.14
N ALA A 109 -2.64 -3.40 33.29
CA ALA A 109 -1.40 -3.00 33.98
C ALA A 109 -1.50 -3.20 35.51
N GLU A 110 -2.71 -3.13 36.08
CA GLU A 110 -2.92 -3.35 37.52
C GLU A 110 -2.73 -4.83 37.92
N THR A 111 -3.07 -5.78 37.05
CA THR A 111 -2.88 -7.21 37.33
C THR A 111 -1.43 -7.67 37.14
N THR A 112 -0.68 -7.00 36.25
CA THR A 112 0.70 -7.39 35.92
C THR A 112 1.72 -6.85 36.93
N THR A 113 1.50 -5.64 37.46
CA THR A 113 2.38 -5.05 38.49
C THR A 113 2.37 -5.85 39.80
N ALA A 114 1.23 -6.42 40.20
CA ALA A 114 1.11 -7.30 41.37
C ALA A 114 1.88 -8.63 41.20
N ARG A 115 1.95 -9.17 39.96
CA ARG A 115 2.68 -10.41 39.67
C ARG A 115 4.20 -10.21 39.61
N VAL A 116 4.66 -9.10 39.03
CA VAL A 116 6.09 -8.76 38.95
C VAL A 116 6.68 -8.49 40.34
N GLN A 117 5.97 -7.81 41.24
CA GLN A 117 6.45 -7.58 42.61
C GLN A 117 6.60 -8.88 43.41
N ARG A 118 5.74 -9.88 43.17
CA ARG A 118 5.77 -11.17 43.88
C ARG A 118 6.92 -12.07 43.43
N GLU A 119 7.28 -12.04 42.14
CA GLU A 119 8.43 -12.78 41.59
C GLU A 119 9.79 -12.11 41.88
N VAL A 120 9.84 -10.77 41.97
CA VAL A 120 11.06 -10.04 42.36
C VAL A 120 11.43 -10.33 43.83
N HIS A 121 10.44 -10.51 44.71
CA HIS A 121 10.71 -10.76 46.13
C HIS A 121 11.22 -12.18 46.42
N THR A 122 10.79 -13.18 45.63
CA THR A 122 11.30 -14.56 45.76
C THR A 122 12.69 -14.72 45.12
N ARG A 123 12.94 -14.07 43.98
CA ARG A 123 14.23 -14.16 43.27
C ARG A 123 15.37 -13.40 43.97
N THR A 124 15.07 -12.36 44.74
CA THR A 124 16.08 -11.57 45.49
C THR A 124 16.61 -12.31 46.73
N GLN A 125 15.81 -13.20 47.33
CA GLN A 125 16.25 -14.00 48.48
C GLN A 125 17.21 -15.13 48.08
N ASP A 126 16.99 -15.77 46.93
CA ASP A 126 17.89 -16.81 46.42
C ASP A 126 19.18 -16.26 45.77
N ALA A 127 19.12 -15.08 45.13
CA ALA A 127 20.31 -14.44 44.53
C ALA A 127 21.29 -13.88 45.57
N ALA A 128 20.85 -13.61 46.80
CA ALA A 128 21.73 -13.16 47.89
C ALA A 128 22.72 -14.25 48.36
N LYS A 129 22.45 -15.53 48.04
CA LYS A 129 23.26 -16.67 48.52
C LYS A 129 24.32 -17.13 47.52
N GLY A 130 24.30 -16.68 46.27
CA GLY A 130 25.24 -17.17 45.27
C GLY A 130 25.43 -16.24 44.08
N LEU A 131 26.40 -15.32 44.18
CA LEU A 131 27.37 -14.99 43.11
C LEU A 131 28.24 -13.81 43.58
N ARG A 132 29.32 -14.09 44.30
CA ARG A 132 30.42 -13.12 44.44
C ARG A 132 31.49 -13.43 43.43
N ARG A 133 31.23 -13.12 42.16
CA ARG A 133 32.31 -12.85 41.20
C ARG A 133 31.88 -11.69 40.30
N ALA A 134 32.10 -10.48 40.79
CA ALA A 134 31.88 -9.27 40.02
C ALA A 134 32.81 -9.25 38.80
N LEU A 135 32.25 -8.95 37.63
CA LEU A 135 33.01 -8.67 36.42
C LEU A 135 33.81 -7.37 36.62
N ARG A 136 35.04 -7.32 36.09
CA ARG A 136 35.90 -6.13 36.21
C ARG A 136 35.29 -4.95 35.45
N ALA A 137 35.25 -3.79 36.11
CA ALA A 137 34.73 -2.55 35.56
C ALA A 137 35.63 -1.86 34.51
N THR A 138 36.86 -2.36 34.29
CA THR A 138 37.81 -1.74 33.37
C THR A 138 38.34 -2.75 32.33
N PRO A 139 38.28 -2.42 31.03
CA PRO A 139 38.82 -3.27 29.98
C PRO A 139 40.36 -3.26 30.01
N LYS A 140 41.00 -4.38 29.63
CA LYS A 140 42.46 -4.47 29.51
C LYS A 140 42.92 -3.64 28.30
N LEU A 141 43.68 -2.59 28.54
CA LEU A 141 44.39 -1.85 27.50
C LEU A 141 45.62 -2.65 27.04
N VAL A 142 45.71 -2.89 25.74
CA VAL A 142 46.86 -3.55 25.10
C VAL A 142 47.82 -2.47 24.61
N SER A 143 49.09 -2.51 25.01
CA SER A 143 50.11 -1.62 24.44
C SER A 143 50.61 -2.19 23.12
N ARG A 144 50.76 -1.32 22.10
CA ARG A 144 51.44 -1.67 20.86
C ARG A 144 52.94 -1.53 21.08
N ARG A 145 53.71 -2.51 20.62
CA ARG A 145 55.19 -2.50 20.68
C ARG A 145 55.73 -1.38 19.79
N PRO A 146 56.69 -0.56 20.26
CA PRO A 146 57.35 0.41 19.39
C PRO A 146 58.19 -0.34 18.35
N SER A 147 57.99 -0.02 17.07
CA SER A 147 58.87 -0.42 15.99
C SER A 147 60.19 0.33 16.14
N LEU A 148 61.28 -0.40 16.40
CA LEU A 148 62.63 0.13 16.34
C LEU A 148 62.96 0.44 14.88
N THR A 149 63.55 1.62 14.67
CA THR A 149 64.23 2.07 13.45
C THR A 149 65.35 1.15 13.02
#